data_AF-A0A4Q4M7F7-F1
#
_entry.id   AF-A0A4Q4M7F7-F1
#
_cell.length_a   1.000
_cell.length_b   1.000
_cell.length_c   1.000
_cell.angle_alpha   90.00
_cell.angle_beta   90.00
_cell.angle_gamma   90.00
#
_symmetry.space_group_name_H-M   'P 1'
#
loop_
_entity.id
_entity.type
_entity.pdbx_description
1 polymer ?
#
loop_
_entity_poly.entity_id
_entity_poly.type
_entity_poly.pdbx_seq_one_letter_code
_entity_poly.pdbx_strand_id
1 'polypeptide(L)'
;MVLQRLVVFLVCATLAFSSTQATPLPSPQQTLSTRACTNALANPSFEIPLLTPWMDMVTGSWSSRGISTSPSHVGAHSGFNVYAATSNSSEVTATLTLSQSYIDLPTGVMVDCYAWVRGSRPSGQTRVEIFLDGVSCGQEVQLGVGNKGWKRIGGKVTVQDVVPGVGHSVAVSVQGDGVEDESGWSVAVDDVGVVVGC
;
A
#
# COMPACT_ATOMS: atom_id res chain seq x y z
N MET A 1 -49.84 2.42 93.82
CA MET A 1 -49.93 3.89 93.98
C MET A 1 -48.75 4.53 93.25
N VAL A 2 -49.04 5.22 92.16
CA VAL A 2 -48.51 6.55 91.73
C VAL A 2 -47.01 6.88 91.89
N LEU A 3 -46.40 7.21 90.73
CA LEU A 3 -45.25 8.10 90.44
C LEU A 3 -43.87 7.69 91.01
N GLN A 4 -42.76 7.89 90.31
CA GLN A 4 -42.32 9.18 89.76
C GLN A 4 -41.26 9.02 88.65
N ARG A 5 -41.24 10.02 87.78
CA ARG A 5 -40.65 10.09 86.43
C ARG A 5 -39.12 10.19 86.44
N LEU A 6 -38.47 9.65 85.40
CA LEU A 6 -37.17 10.15 84.94
C LEU A 6 -37.17 10.28 83.41
N VAL A 7 -36.82 11.47 82.95
CA VAL A 7 -36.81 11.90 81.55
C VAL A 7 -35.48 11.51 80.92
N VAL A 8 -35.51 10.82 79.78
CA VAL A 8 -34.33 10.50 78.98
C VAL A 8 -34.30 11.46 77.79
N PHE A 9 -33.29 12.33 77.73
CA PHE A 9 -32.98 13.11 76.54
C PHE A 9 -31.86 12.44 75.74
N LEU A 10 -32.20 12.14 74.50
CA LEU A 10 -31.34 11.56 73.47
C LEU A 10 -30.38 12.63 72.94
N VAL A 11 -29.07 12.39 72.97
CA VAL A 11 -28.07 13.23 72.29
C VAL A 11 -27.42 12.39 71.20
N CYS A 12 -27.71 12.75 69.95
CA CYS A 12 -27.18 12.13 68.74
C CYS A 12 -25.92 12.91 68.32
N ALA A 13 -24.74 12.31 68.49
CA ALA A 13 -23.48 12.88 68.01
C ALA A 13 -23.02 12.14 66.76
N THR A 14 -23.14 12.78 65.60
CA THR A 14 -22.70 12.29 64.30
C THR A 14 -21.18 12.48 64.15
N LEU A 15 -20.46 11.37 63.99
CA LEU A 15 -19.04 11.35 63.66
C LEU A 15 -18.85 11.64 62.16
N ALA A 16 -18.31 12.81 61.82
CA ALA A 16 -17.92 13.14 60.45
C ALA A 16 -16.50 12.60 60.17
N PHE A 17 -16.39 11.59 59.32
CA PHE A 17 -15.12 11.11 58.77
C PHE A 17 -14.75 11.98 57.55
N SER A 18 -13.66 12.74 57.64
CA SER A 18 -13.07 13.43 56.50
C SER A 18 -12.08 12.50 55.78
N SER A 19 -12.47 11.97 54.62
CA SER A 19 -11.55 11.27 53.71
C SER A 19 -10.91 12.29 52.75
N THR A 20 -9.61 12.48 52.86
CA THR A 20 -8.84 13.23 51.86
C THR A 20 -8.68 12.38 50.60
N GLN A 21 -9.44 12.67 49.55
CA GLN A 21 -9.20 12.13 48.21
C GLN A 21 -7.90 12.70 47.66
N ALA A 22 -6.93 11.84 47.36
CA ALA A 22 -5.76 12.21 46.57
C ALA A 22 -6.20 12.40 45.11
N THR A 23 -6.02 13.61 44.58
CA THR A 23 -6.19 13.90 43.16
C THR A 23 -5.06 13.23 42.37
N PRO A 24 -5.35 12.35 41.40
CA PRO A 24 -4.31 11.80 40.54
C PRO A 24 -3.76 12.93 39.66
N LEU A 25 -2.43 13.05 39.63
CA LEU A 25 -1.69 13.94 38.74
C LEU A 25 -2.06 13.57 37.28
N PRO A 26 -2.38 14.52 36.39
CA PRO A 26 -2.61 14.19 34.99
C PRO A 26 -1.33 13.60 34.42
N SER A 27 -1.37 12.31 34.06
CA SER A 27 -0.31 11.70 33.26
C SER A 27 -0.20 12.48 31.95
N PRO A 28 1.00 12.82 31.47
CA PRO A 28 1.14 13.34 30.12
C PRO A 28 0.65 12.24 29.17
N GLN A 29 -0.54 12.43 28.60
CA GLN A 29 -0.96 11.67 27.44
C GLN A 29 0.02 12.02 26.33
N GLN A 30 1.03 11.17 26.12
CA GLN A 30 1.74 11.15 24.86
C GLN A 30 0.68 10.83 23.81
N THR A 31 0.21 11.86 23.12
CA THR A 31 -0.48 11.68 21.87
C THR A 31 0.57 11.12 20.93
N LEU A 32 0.65 9.78 20.81
CA LEU A 32 1.28 9.17 19.65
C LEU A 32 0.51 9.73 18.46
N SER A 33 1.08 10.76 17.81
CA SER A 33 0.64 11.17 16.49
C SER A 33 1.02 10.01 15.58
N THR A 34 0.10 9.05 15.43
CA THR A 34 0.20 8.03 14.39
C THR A 34 0.01 8.76 13.08
N ARG A 35 1.12 9.25 12.53
CA ARG A 35 1.15 9.92 11.24
C ARG A 35 0.49 8.97 10.25
N ALA A 36 -0.65 9.39 9.69
CA ALA A 36 -1.40 8.57 8.76
C ALA A 36 -0.55 8.38 7.50
N CYS A 37 -0.35 7.14 7.10
CA CYS A 37 0.27 6.81 5.83
C CYS A 37 -0.72 7.13 4.71
N THR A 38 -0.34 8.01 3.79
CA THR A 38 -1.16 8.39 2.64
C THR A 38 -0.47 7.96 1.36
N ASN A 39 -1.15 7.14 0.55
CA ASN A 39 -0.71 6.84 -0.81
C ASN A 39 -1.07 8.03 -1.71
N ALA A 40 -0.07 8.61 -2.37
CA ALA A 40 -0.25 9.77 -3.26
C ALA A 40 -0.87 9.39 -4.62
N LEU A 41 -0.97 8.09 -4.92
CA LEU A 41 -1.49 7.59 -6.18
C LEU A 41 -3.01 7.52 -6.21
N ALA A 42 -3.59 7.77 -7.38
CA ALA A 42 -5.00 7.52 -7.66
C ALA A 42 -5.21 6.09 -8.18
N ASN A 43 -6.25 5.41 -7.69
CA ASN A 43 -6.58 4.02 -8.02
C ASN A 43 -5.37 3.04 -7.92
N PRO A 44 -4.61 3.04 -6.81
CA PRO A 44 -3.37 2.24 -6.68
C PRO A 44 -3.58 0.72 -6.71
N SER A 45 -4.77 0.26 -6.33
CA SER A 45 -5.17 -1.15 -6.26
C SER A 45 -6.13 -1.55 -7.39
N PHE A 46 -6.35 -0.67 -8.39
CA PHE A 46 -7.20 -0.93 -9.55
C PHE A 46 -8.68 -1.27 -9.25
N GLU A 47 -9.16 -1.00 -8.03
CA GLU A 47 -10.55 -1.30 -7.63
C GLU A 47 -11.58 -0.46 -8.39
N ILE A 48 -11.19 0.70 -8.92
CA ILE A 48 -11.99 1.43 -9.90
C ILE A 48 -11.72 0.81 -11.28
N PRO A 49 -12.74 0.32 -12.03
CA PRO A 49 -12.58 -0.36 -13.31
C PRO A 49 -12.31 0.60 -14.48
N LEU A 50 -11.52 1.64 -14.23
CA LEU A 50 -11.03 2.62 -15.19
C LEU A 50 -9.52 2.70 -15.04
N LEU A 51 -8.79 2.49 -16.14
CA LEU A 51 -7.34 2.54 -16.12
C LEU A 51 -6.83 3.95 -15.77
N THR A 52 -7.48 5.00 -16.31
CA THR A 52 -7.17 6.40 -15.98
C THR A 52 -7.19 6.63 -14.46
N PRO A 53 -6.16 7.28 -13.88
CA PRO A 53 -5.09 8.04 -14.56
C PRO A 53 -3.82 7.25 -14.87
N TRP A 54 -3.84 5.92 -14.73
CA TRP A 54 -2.75 5.08 -15.20
C TRP A 54 -2.69 5.05 -16.74
N MET A 55 -1.47 4.92 -17.25
CA MET A 55 -1.17 4.72 -18.65
C MET A 55 -0.25 3.53 -18.80
N ASP A 56 -0.62 2.59 -19.66
CA ASP A 56 0.24 1.48 -20.05
C ASP A 56 0.91 1.75 -21.41
N MET A 57 2.21 1.56 -21.46
CA MET A 57 3.01 1.61 -22.69
C MET A 57 3.65 0.26 -22.91
N VAL A 58 3.64 -0.24 -24.15
CA VAL A 58 4.19 -1.57 -24.45
C VAL A 58 5.03 -1.61 -25.71
N THR A 59 5.95 -2.57 -25.74
CA THR A 59 6.61 -3.06 -26.97
C THR A 59 6.53 -4.59 -27.02
N GLY A 60 6.70 -5.15 -28.21
CA GLY A 60 6.54 -6.59 -28.44
C GLY A 60 5.08 -7.02 -28.59
N SER A 61 4.85 -8.33 -28.48
CA SER A 61 3.54 -8.94 -28.72
C SER A 61 2.76 -9.15 -27.43
N TRP A 62 1.51 -8.69 -27.40
CA TRP A 62 0.61 -8.78 -26.24
C TRP A 62 -0.80 -9.16 -26.66
N SER A 63 -1.34 -10.23 -26.08
CA SER A 63 -2.67 -10.75 -26.40
C SER A 63 -3.79 -10.07 -25.60
N SER A 64 -3.50 -9.62 -24.39
CA SER A 64 -4.45 -8.91 -23.53
C SER A 64 -3.73 -8.04 -22.50
N ARG A 65 -4.34 -6.91 -22.15
CA ARG A 65 -3.89 -5.98 -21.10
C ARG A 65 -5.07 -5.20 -20.53
N GLY A 66 -4.98 -4.83 -19.26
CA GLY A 66 -5.91 -3.91 -18.61
C GLY A 66 -6.29 -4.36 -17.21
N ILE A 67 -7.29 -3.69 -16.63
CA ILE A 67 -7.84 -4.09 -15.34
C ILE A 67 -8.63 -5.38 -15.54
N SER A 68 -8.31 -6.39 -14.73
CA SER A 68 -8.98 -7.68 -14.68
C SER A 68 -9.60 -7.85 -13.30
N THR A 69 -10.87 -8.26 -13.27
CA THR A 69 -11.56 -8.63 -12.04
C THR A 69 -11.35 -10.11 -11.79
N SER A 70 -10.76 -10.46 -10.65
CA SER A 70 -10.70 -11.83 -10.20
C SER A 70 -12.04 -12.24 -9.56
N PRO A 71 -12.58 -13.42 -9.91
CA PRO A 71 -13.79 -13.94 -9.28
C PRO A 71 -13.59 -14.33 -7.80
N SER A 72 -12.35 -14.29 -7.29
CA SER A 72 -12.03 -14.49 -5.88
C SER A 72 -10.87 -13.57 -5.47
N HIS A 73 -10.87 -13.07 -4.22
CA HIS A 73 -9.77 -12.28 -3.67
C HIS A 73 -8.40 -12.97 -3.75
N VAL A 74 -8.35 -14.29 -3.96
CA VAL A 74 -7.11 -15.08 -4.13
C VAL A 74 -6.37 -14.69 -5.43
N GLY A 75 -7.09 -14.12 -6.40
CA GLY A 75 -6.50 -13.70 -7.67
C GLY A 75 -6.07 -12.24 -7.73
N ALA A 76 -6.47 -11.37 -6.81
CA ALA A 76 -5.86 -10.05 -6.62
C ALA A 76 -4.85 -10.13 -5.46
N HIS A 77 -4.00 -9.12 -5.25
CA HIS A 77 -3.20 -9.03 -4.03
C HIS A 77 -4.08 -8.56 -2.88
N SER A 78 -4.90 -7.54 -3.14
CA SER A 78 -5.99 -7.12 -2.27
C SER A 78 -7.24 -6.81 -3.09
N GLY A 79 -8.42 -6.82 -2.47
CA GLY A 79 -9.68 -6.56 -3.18
C GLY A 79 -10.01 -7.62 -4.24
N PHE A 80 -10.50 -7.16 -5.39
CA PHE A 80 -10.97 -8.02 -6.49
C PHE A 80 -10.29 -7.72 -7.81
N ASN A 81 -9.74 -6.52 -7.99
CA ASN A 81 -9.22 -6.07 -9.27
C ASN A 81 -7.69 -6.02 -9.27
N VAL A 82 -7.12 -6.08 -10.46
CA VAL A 82 -5.67 -6.06 -10.67
C VAL A 82 -5.39 -5.57 -12.08
N TYR A 83 -4.25 -4.92 -12.32
CA TYR A 83 -3.78 -4.75 -13.69
C TYR A 83 -3.14 -6.06 -14.16
N ALA A 84 -3.70 -6.70 -15.19
CA ALA A 84 -3.19 -7.96 -15.74
C ALA A 84 -2.81 -7.79 -17.21
N ALA A 85 -1.72 -8.45 -17.60
CA ALA A 85 -1.23 -8.45 -18.96
C ALA A 85 -0.70 -9.82 -19.36
N THR A 86 -1.03 -10.26 -20.58
CA THR A 86 -0.56 -11.52 -21.16
C THR A 86 0.17 -11.21 -22.46
N SER A 87 1.45 -11.59 -22.51
CA SER A 87 2.29 -11.54 -23.69
C SER A 87 2.25 -12.87 -24.42
N ASN A 88 2.17 -12.82 -25.74
CA ASN A 88 2.38 -13.94 -26.65
C ASN A 88 3.77 -13.86 -27.33
N SER A 89 4.69 -13.08 -26.76
CA SER A 89 6.06 -12.97 -27.27
C SER A 89 6.89 -14.14 -26.77
N SER A 90 7.46 -14.92 -27.71
CA SER A 90 8.39 -16.03 -27.44
C SER A 90 9.85 -15.62 -27.66
N GLU A 91 10.13 -15.00 -28.81
CA GLU A 91 11.51 -14.73 -29.27
C GLU A 91 12.02 -13.31 -28.97
N VAL A 92 11.14 -12.32 -28.94
CA VAL A 92 11.50 -10.91 -28.77
C VAL A 92 11.15 -10.45 -27.36
N THR A 93 12.01 -9.64 -26.74
CA THR A 93 11.71 -9.02 -25.44
C THR A 93 10.44 -8.17 -25.55
N ALA A 94 9.42 -8.54 -24.78
CA ALA A 94 8.21 -7.75 -24.63
C ALA A 94 8.33 -6.86 -23.38
N THR A 95 8.03 -5.58 -23.54
CA THR A 95 8.07 -4.62 -22.43
C THR A 95 6.68 -4.06 -22.16
N LEU A 96 6.42 -3.79 -20.89
CA LEU A 96 5.24 -3.09 -20.40
C LEU A 96 5.70 -2.09 -19.35
N THR A 97 5.25 -0.86 -19.46
CA THR A 97 5.42 0.16 -18.43
C THR A 97 4.04 0.65 -18.02
N LEU A 98 3.69 0.48 -16.75
CA LEU A 98 2.48 1.04 -16.16
C LEU A 98 2.85 2.28 -15.35
N SER A 99 2.32 3.44 -15.73
CA SER A 99 2.77 4.72 -15.20
C SER A 99 1.62 5.63 -14.77
N GLN A 100 1.88 6.49 -13.78
CA GLN A 100 1.02 7.60 -13.39
C GLN A 100 1.89 8.83 -13.18
N SER A 101 1.42 9.98 -13.67
CA SER A 101 2.14 11.25 -13.64
C SER A 101 1.34 12.34 -12.93
N TYR A 102 1.95 13.51 -12.74
CA TYR A 102 1.36 14.65 -12.04
C TYR A 102 1.05 14.35 -10.56
N ILE A 103 1.89 13.49 -9.94
CA ILE A 103 1.78 13.15 -8.53
C ILE A 103 2.34 14.32 -7.71
N ASP A 104 1.57 14.81 -6.76
CA ASP A 104 1.99 15.88 -5.85
C ASP A 104 2.74 15.28 -4.65
N LEU A 105 4.06 15.49 -4.62
CA LEU A 105 4.94 15.04 -3.55
C LEU A 105 5.88 16.19 -3.14
N PRO A 106 6.15 16.38 -1.84
CA PRO A 106 7.17 17.34 -1.44
C PRO A 106 8.57 16.82 -1.77
N THR A 107 9.36 17.60 -2.53
CA THR A 107 10.76 17.29 -2.81
C THR A 107 11.57 17.09 -1.52
N GLY A 108 12.48 16.11 -1.54
CA GLY A 108 13.41 15.83 -0.45
C GLY A 108 12.82 14.99 0.68
N VAL A 109 11.52 14.65 0.64
CA VAL A 109 10.94 13.70 1.60
C VAL A 109 11.24 12.27 1.18
N MET A 110 11.31 11.39 2.18
CA MET A 110 11.42 9.96 1.95
C MET A 110 10.02 9.37 1.84
N VAL A 111 9.79 8.58 0.80
CA VAL A 111 8.52 7.88 0.55
C VAL A 111 8.77 6.38 0.45
N ASP A 112 7.76 5.59 0.79
CA ASP A 112 7.76 4.17 0.47
C ASP A 112 7.17 3.97 -0.93
N CYS A 113 8.01 3.57 -1.88
CA CYS A 113 7.67 3.38 -3.29
C CYS A 113 7.72 1.89 -3.65
N TYR A 114 6.58 1.29 -3.95
CA TYR A 114 6.46 -0.16 -4.12
C TYR A 114 5.35 -0.58 -5.08
N ALA A 115 5.36 -1.84 -5.48
CA ALA A 115 4.22 -2.51 -6.09
C ALA A 115 4.19 -3.97 -5.66
N TRP A 116 3.01 -4.59 -5.73
CA TRP A 116 2.88 -6.04 -5.65
C TRP A 116 2.76 -6.62 -7.04
N VAL A 117 3.58 -7.61 -7.33
CA VAL A 117 3.66 -8.21 -8.65
C VAL A 117 3.61 -9.72 -8.57
N ARG A 118 2.99 -10.34 -9.55
CA ARG A 118 3.02 -11.78 -9.77
C ARG A 118 3.16 -12.05 -11.25
N GLY A 119 3.65 -13.22 -11.61
CA GLY A 119 3.75 -13.63 -12.99
C GLY A 119 3.51 -15.11 -13.16
N SER A 120 3.27 -15.54 -14.39
CA SER A 120 3.23 -16.95 -14.75
C SER A 120 3.89 -17.11 -16.10
N ARG A 121 4.82 -18.07 -16.17
CA ARG A 121 5.54 -18.36 -17.39
C ARG A 121 6.10 -19.79 -17.40
N PRO A 122 6.24 -20.42 -18.58
CA PRO A 122 6.67 -21.81 -18.70
C PRO A 122 8.21 -22.01 -18.68
N SER A 123 8.97 -21.08 -19.24
CA SER A 123 10.45 -21.06 -19.33
C SER A 123 10.95 -19.61 -19.21
N GLY A 124 12.23 -19.33 -18.95
CA GLY A 124 12.86 -17.98 -18.88
C GLY A 124 12.51 -17.08 -17.67
N GLN A 125 12.72 -15.75 -17.79
CA GLN A 125 12.53 -14.79 -16.67
C GLN A 125 11.87 -13.45 -17.03
N THR A 126 11.00 -12.96 -16.15
CA THR A 126 10.39 -11.62 -16.27
C THR A 126 10.99 -10.72 -15.21
N ARG A 127 11.66 -9.65 -15.63
CA ARG A 127 12.21 -8.61 -14.75
C ARG A 127 11.14 -7.58 -14.46
N VAL A 128 10.98 -7.22 -13.19
CA VAL A 128 10.06 -6.17 -12.77
C VAL A 128 10.75 -5.21 -11.80
N GLU A 129 10.60 -3.93 -12.06
CA GLU A 129 11.19 -2.85 -11.26
C GLU A 129 10.22 -1.67 -11.19
N ILE A 130 10.29 -0.91 -10.10
CA ILE A 130 9.48 0.29 -9.92
C ILE A 130 10.39 1.51 -9.73
N PHE A 131 10.02 2.59 -10.41
CA PHE A 131 10.76 3.84 -10.44
C PHE A 131 9.89 5.01 -9.99
N LEU A 132 10.49 5.95 -9.28
CA LEU A 132 9.94 7.26 -8.99
C LEU A 132 10.86 8.30 -9.65
N ASP A 133 10.31 9.09 -10.58
CA ASP A 133 11.05 10.09 -11.37
C ASP A 133 12.28 9.52 -12.09
N GLY A 134 12.18 8.26 -12.55
CA GLY A 134 13.26 7.54 -13.21
C GLY A 134 14.32 6.97 -12.26
N VAL A 135 14.21 7.21 -10.94
CA VAL A 135 15.07 6.61 -9.91
C VAL A 135 14.46 5.31 -9.44
N SER A 136 15.25 4.24 -9.42
CA SER A 136 14.79 2.95 -8.90
C SER A 136 14.42 3.07 -7.42
N CYS A 137 13.25 2.55 -7.06
CA CYS A 137 12.80 2.53 -5.68
C CYS A 137 13.32 1.31 -4.91
N GLY A 138 14.12 0.43 -5.52
CA GLY A 138 14.61 -0.78 -4.85
C GLY A 138 15.47 -1.67 -5.75
N GLN A 139 15.43 -2.98 -5.51
CA GLN A 139 16.04 -3.96 -6.42
C GLN A 139 14.98 -4.49 -7.39
N GLU A 140 15.39 -4.79 -8.61
CA GLU A 140 14.58 -5.56 -9.55
C GLU A 140 14.23 -6.93 -8.96
N VAL A 141 13.05 -7.45 -9.32
CA VAL A 141 12.66 -8.83 -9.03
C VAL A 141 12.53 -9.62 -10.32
N GLN A 142 13.08 -10.82 -10.30
CA GLN A 142 12.93 -11.80 -11.37
C GLN A 142 11.80 -12.78 -11.04
N LEU A 143 10.79 -12.79 -11.89
CA LEU A 143 9.67 -13.73 -11.89
C LEU A 143 9.98 -14.84 -12.90
N GLY A 144 10.60 -15.92 -12.42
CA GLY A 144 10.89 -17.12 -13.21
C GLY A 144 9.82 -18.21 -13.08
N VAL A 145 10.07 -19.36 -13.72
CA VAL A 145 9.21 -20.54 -13.68
C VAL A 145 8.86 -20.95 -12.23
N GLY A 146 7.58 -21.26 -11.99
CA GLY A 146 7.09 -21.71 -10.68
C GLY A 146 6.84 -20.61 -9.64
N ASN A 147 7.18 -19.35 -9.92
CA ASN A 147 6.84 -18.23 -9.03
C ASN A 147 5.36 -17.84 -9.18
N LYS A 148 4.48 -18.44 -8.37
CA LYS A 148 3.02 -18.20 -8.45
C LYS A 148 2.48 -17.19 -7.44
N GLY A 149 3.28 -16.80 -6.45
CA GLY A 149 2.87 -15.89 -5.38
C GLY A 149 3.11 -14.42 -5.69
N TRP A 150 2.36 -13.56 -5.02
CA TRP A 150 2.61 -12.13 -4.97
C TRP A 150 3.95 -11.82 -4.32
N LYS A 151 4.72 -10.93 -4.95
CA LYS A 151 5.99 -10.41 -4.44
C LYS A 151 5.93 -8.90 -4.40
N ARG A 152 6.36 -8.31 -3.29
CA ARG A 152 6.54 -6.87 -3.19
C ARG A 152 7.88 -6.48 -3.83
N ILE A 153 7.86 -5.44 -4.66
CA ILE A 153 9.05 -4.78 -5.22
C ILE A 153 9.17 -3.37 -4.67
N GLY A 154 10.36 -2.76 -4.77
CA GLY A 154 10.60 -1.40 -4.29
C GLY A 154 10.90 -1.30 -2.79
N GLY A 155 10.85 -0.09 -2.25
CA GLY A 155 11.40 0.29 -0.96
C GLY A 155 11.37 1.80 -0.73
N LYS A 156 12.19 2.28 0.21
CA LYS A 156 12.26 3.70 0.55
C LYS A 156 13.13 4.47 -0.45
N VAL A 157 12.60 5.56 -0.99
CA VAL A 157 13.29 6.46 -1.93
C VAL A 157 13.07 7.92 -1.53
N THR A 158 14.06 8.78 -1.77
CA THR A 158 13.93 10.23 -1.58
C THR A 158 13.38 10.85 -2.85
N VAL A 159 12.30 11.63 -2.73
CA VAL A 159 11.69 12.36 -3.85
C VAL A 159 12.68 13.38 -4.41
N GLN A 160 12.98 13.27 -5.69
CA GLN A 160 13.90 14.17 -6.40
C GLN A 160 13.10 15.12 -7.28
N ASP A 161 13.49 16.40 -7.31
CA ASP A 161 12.91 17.35 -8.25
C ASP A 161 13.71 17.34 -9.55
N VAL A 162 13.34 16.44 -10.46
CA VAL A 162 14.01 16.29 -11.75
C VAL A 162 13.61 17.43 -12.70
N VAL A 163 12.34 17.86 -12.64
CA VAL A 163 11.81 18.99 -13.42
C VAL A 163 10.82 19.80 -12.57
N PRO A 164 11.22 20.99 -12.09
CA PRO A 164 10.38 21.81 -11.22
C PRO A 164 9.02 22.14 -11.83
N GLY A 165 7.94 21.93 -11.06
CA GLY A 165 6.58 22.38 -11.40
C GLY A 165 5.78 21.47 -12.34
N VAL A 166 6.33 20.32 -12.76
CA VAL A 166 5.63 19.36 -13.63
C VAL A 166 4.93 18.24 -12.84
N GLY A 167 5.27 18.10 -11.55
CA GLY A 167 4.83 17.00 -10.69
C GLY A 167 5.67 15.74 -10.90
N HIS A 168 5.48 14.75 -10.03
CA HIS A 168 6.26 13.51 -10.03
C HIS A 168 5.58 12.41 -10.84
N SER A 169 6.35 11.39 -11.20
CA SER A 169 5.86 10.22 -11.94
C SER A 169 6.34 8.91 -11.34
N VAL A 170 5.45 7.93 -11.28
CA VAL A 170 5.78 6.55 -10.90
C VAL A 170 5.63 5.65 -12.13
N ALA A 171 6.53 4.67 -12.26
CA ALA A 171 6.48 3.69 -13.33
C ALA A 171 6.85 2.30 -12.83
N VAL A 172 5.97 1.32 -13.05
CA VAL A 172 6.29 -0.11 -12.92
C VAL A 172 6.72 -0.60 -14.30
N SER A 173 7.99 -0.96 -14.44
CA SER A 173 8.55 -1.51 -15.67
C SER A 173 8.60 -3.03 -15.59
N VAL A 174 8.09 -3.69 -16.63
CA VAL A 174 8.09 -5.13 -16.81
C VAL A 174 8.80 -5.45 -18.12
N GLN A 175 9.76 -6.37 -18.07
CA GLN A 175 10.47 -6.86 -19.24
C GLN A 175 10.50 -8.38 -19.19
N GLY A 176 9.94 -9.04 -20.21
CA GLY A 176 9.98 -10.49 -20.32
C GLY A 176 10.73 -10.92 -21.57
N ASP A 177 11.64 -11.88 -21.40
CA ASP A 177 12.40 -12.52 -22.47
C ASP A 177 12.48 -14.05 -22.27
N GLY A 178 12.91 -14.79 -23.30
CA GLY A 178 13.29 -16.19 -23.18
C GLY A 178 12.15 -17.18 -22.92
N VAL A 179 11.00 -17.00 -23.56
CA VAL A 179 9.95 -18.04 -23.57
C VAL A 179 10.19 -18.96 -24.77
N GLU A 180 10.56 -20.21 -24.50
CA GLU A 180 10.97 -21.19 -25.52
C GLU A 180 9.79 -21.86 -26.26
N ASP A 181 8.59 -21.78 -25.70
CA ASP A 181 7.36 -22.31 -26.30
C ASP A 181 6.38 -21.16 -26.65
N GLU A 182 5.49 -21.36 -27.61
CA GLU A 182 4.53 -20.32 -28.03
C GLU A 182 3.45 -20.01 -26.97
N SER A 183 3.60 -20.50 -25.73
CA SER A 183 2.63 -20.29 -24.64
C SER A 183 2.59 -18.83 -24.15
N GLY A 184 3.64 -18.07 -24.41
CA GLY A 184 3.80 -16.72 -23.87
C GLY A 184 3.94 -16.69 -22.35
N TRP A 185 3.65 -15.55 -21.75
CA TRP A 185 3.77 -15.31 -20.31
C TRP A 185 2.80 -14.24 -19.83
N SER A 186 2.52 -14.20 -18.53
CA SER A 186 1.67 -13.19 -17.94
C SER A 186 2.29 -12.52 -16.72
N VAL A 187 1.86 -11.29 -16.48
CA VAL A 187 2.18 -10.50 -15.30
C VAL A 187 0.90 -9.87 -14.76
N ALA A 188 0.83 -9.72 -13.45
CA ALA A 188 -0.18 -8.89 -12.81
C ALA A 188 0.50 -7.95 -11.81
N VAL A 189 0.01 -6.72 -11.76
CA VAL A 189 0.46 -5.64 -10.88
C VAL A 189 -0.73 -5.19 -10.05
N ASP A 190 -0.51 -5.07 -8.74
CA ASP A 190 -1.52 -4.63 -7.78
C ASP A 190 -0.87 -3.77 -6.68
N ASP A 191 -1.71 -3.07 -5.92
CA ASP A 191 -1.34 -2.31 -4.73
C ASP A 191 -0.05 -1.49 -4.92
N VAL A 192 -0.04 -0.62 -5.91
CA VAL A 192 1.09 0.28 -6.17
C VAL A 192 1.10 1.39 -5.12
N GLY A 193 2.26 1.68 -4.54
CA GLY A 193 2.42 2.65 -3.48
C GLY A 193 3.43 3.71 -3.82
N VAL A 194 3.06 4.98 -3.60
CA VAL A 194 3.99 6.06 -3.27
C VAL A 194 3.48 6.70 -2.00
N VAL A 195 3.97 6.20 -0.87
CA VAL A 195 3.36 6.46 0.44
C VAL A 195 4.20 7.45 1.25
N VAL A 196 3.54 8.52 1.70
CA VAL A 196 4.11 9.58 2.52
C VAL A 196 3.60 9.45 3.96
N GLY A 197 4.43 9.83 4.94
CA GLY A 197 3.99 9.94 6.34
C GLY A 197 4.23 8.68 7.19
N CYS A 198 4.85 7.65 6.60
CA CYS A 198 5.51 6.55 7.29
C CYS A 198 7.05 6.76 7.31
#